data_AF-A0A920E339-F1
#
_entry.id   AF-A0A920E339-F1
#
_cell.length_a   1.000
_cell.length_b   1.000
_cell.length_c   1.000
_cell.angle_alpha   90.00
_cell.angle_beta   90.00
_cell.angle_gamma   90.00
#
_symmetry.space_group_name_H-M   'P 1'
#
loop_
_entity.id
_entity.type
_entity.pdbx_description
1 polymer ?
#
loop_
_entity_poly.entity_id
_entity_poly.type
_entity_poly.pdbx_seq_one_letter_code
_entity_poly.pdbx_strand_id
1 'polypeptide(L)'
;MLKGYFISGTDTGVGKTLVASILVNKFDAIYYKPIQCGVDKFGYRDSDIITKNCNRKTILPETYFFEKGLSPNIAADFEKKKIRMVKFKNVLNEKLKKKIFIEGAGGLNVPLNDKMLMIDLIKFFNFPVILVSRSQLGTINHTLLSINLLKQKKIKLCGIVFVGDNEPETFKTISKFGKKIYGKKN
;
A
#
# COMPACT_ATOMS: atom_id res chain seq x y z
N MET A 1 -17.27 -0.47 -13.94
CA MET A 1 -15.96 0.13 -13.61
C MET A 1 -15.40 -0.57 -12.39
N LEU A 2 -14.13 -0.98 -12.42
CA LEU A 2 -13.46 -1.64 -11.29
C LEU A 2 -13.47 -0.72 -10.07
N LYS A 3 -13.91 -1.23 -8.91
CA LYS A 3 -13.87 -0.51 -7.64
C LYS A 3 -12.72 -1.05 -6.82
N GLY A 4 -11.90 -0.18 -6.24
CA GLY A 4 -10.77 -0.64 -5.44
C GLY A 4 -10.20 0.42 -4.52
N TYR A 5 -9.23 -0.02 -3.72
CA TYR A 5 -8.44 0.81 -2.83
C TYR A 5 -6.97 0.46 -2.98
N PHE A 6 -6.11 1.47 -2.84
CA PHE A 6 -4.68 1.27 -2.73
C PHE A 6 -4.28 1.29 -1.25
N ILE A 7 -3.63 0.24 -0.78
CA ILE A 7 -3.10 0.12 0.58
C ILE A 7 -1.63 0.53 0.54
N SER A 8 -1.30 1.66 1.15
CA SER A 8 0.07 2.15 1.27
C SER A 8 0.48 2.29 2.72
N GLY A 9 1.78 2.26 3.00
CA GLY A 9 2.33 2.43 4.34
C GLY A 9 2.92 3.81 4.57
N THR A 10 3.08 4.20 5.82
CA THR A 10 4.03 5.25 6.22
C THR A 10 5.48 4.76 6.18
N ASP A 11 5.69 3.45 6.25
CA ASP A 11 7.00 2.79 6.20
C ASP A 11 6.86 1.31 5.71
N THR A 12 7.98 0.61 5.61
CA THR A 12 8.06 -0.85 5.47
C THR A 12 7.71 -1.52 6.81
N GLY A 13 7.08 -2.70 6.78
CA GLY A 13 6.75 -3.46 8.00
C GLY A 13 5.61 -2.91 8.87
N VAL A 14 4.96 -1.80 8.49
CA VAL A 14 3.86 -1.18 9.26
C VAL A 14 2.55 -1.98 9.33
N GLY A 15 2.50 -3.20 8.77
CA GLY A 15 1.32 -4.05 8.81
C GLY A 15 0.36 -3.93 7.62
N LYS A 16 0.84 -3.47 6.44
CA LYS A 16 0.02 -3.39 5.21
C LYS A 16 -0.68 -4.72 4.88
N THR A 17 0.06 -5.82 4.91
CA THR A 17 -0.41 -7.17 4.59
C THR A 17 -1.47 -7.67 5.56
N LEU A 18 -1.34 -7.32 6.84
CA LEU A 18 -2.35 -7.63 7.86
C LEU A 18 -3.66 -6.89 7.55
N VAL A 19 -3.57 -5.58 7.28
CA VAL A 19 -4.74 -4.76 6.91
C VAL A 19 -5.36 -5.26 5.61
N ALA A 20 -4.55 -5.62 4.61
CA ALA A 20 -5.01 -6.22 3.37
C ALA A 20 -5.74 -7.55 3.61
N SER A 21 -5.21 -8.43 4.46
CA SER A 21 -5.84 -9.71 4.82
C SER A 21 -7.26 -9.51 5.37
N ILE A 22 -7.40 -8.59 6.33
CA ILE A 22 -8.70 -8.28 6.95
C ILE A 22 -9.69 -7.77 5.90
N LEU A 23 -9.28 -6.81 5.07
CA LEU A 23 -10.14 -6.20 4.06
C LEU A 23 -10.53 -7.20 2.97
N VAL A 24 -9.57 -7.99 2.48
CA VAL A 24 -9.80 -8.99 1.45
C VAL A 24 -10.79 -10.04 1.92
N ASN A 25 -10.59 -10.60 3.11
CA ASN A 25 -11.48 -11.62 3.67
C ASN A 25 -12.88 -11.08 4.00
N LYS A 26 -12.97 -9.83 4.49
CA LYS A 26 -14.25 -9.20 4.82
C LYS A 26 -15.10 -8.98 3.57
N PHE A 27 -14.49 -8.56 2.48
CA PHE A 27 -15.20 -8.16 1.27
C PHE A 27 -15.25 -9.23 0.17
N ASP A 28 -14.68 -10.42 0.38
CA ASP A 28 -14.45 -11.42 -0.67
C ASP A 28 -13.86 -10.74 -1.93
N ALA A 29 -12.69 -10.12 -1.72
CA ALA A 29 -12.10 -9.23 -2.68
C ALA A 29 -10.90 -9.84 -3.41
N ILE A 30 -10.47 -9.14 -4.44
CA ILE A 30 -9.23 -9.41 -5.14
C ILE A 30 -8.08 -8.75 -4.36
N TYR A 31 -7.02 -9.49 -4.12
CA TYR A 31 -5.74 -8.99 -3.62
C TYR A 31 -4.74 -8.93 -4.76
N TYR A 32 -3.99 -7.85 -4.82
CA TYR A 32 -2.90 -7.69 -5.78
C TYR A 32 -1.75 -6.92 -5.15
N LYS A 33 -0.56 -7.52 -5.18
CA LYS A 33 0.70 -6.83 -4.86
C LYS A 33 1.50 -6.65 -6.14
N PRO A 34 1.49 -5.46 -6.76
CA PRO A 34 2.10 -5.26 -8.07
C PRO A 34 3.61 -5.54 -8.07
N ILE A 35 4.26 -5.20 -6.95
CA ILE A 35 5.69 -5.29 -6.76
C ILE A 35 5.95 -5.95 -5.41
N GLN A 36 6.59 -7.13 -5.44
CA GLN A 36 7.06 -7.87 -4.27
C GLN A 36 8.58 -7.85 -4.24
N CYS A 37 9.16 -7.49 -3.09
CA CYS A 37 10.61 -7.50 -2.86
C CYS A 37 10.89 -8.34 -1.62
N GLY A 38 11.57 -9.46 -1.81
CA GLY A 38 11.84 -10.43 -0.77
C GLY A 38 10.62 -11.19 -0.27
N VAL A 39 10.86 -11.96 0.77
CA VAL A 39 9.91 -12.78 1.51
C VAL A 39 10.08 -12.52 3.00
N ASP A 40 9.11 -12.92 3.81
CA ASP A 40 9.23 -12.86 5.26
C ASP A 40 10.26 -13.89 5.79
N LYS A 41 10.47 -13.90 7.11
CA LYS A 41 11.41 -14.82 7.77
C LYS A 41 11.07 -16.31 7.61
N PHE A 42 9.87 -16.64 7.14
CA PHE A 42 9.40 -17.99 6.89
C PHE A 42 9.39 -18.33 5.40
N GLY A 43 9.90 -17.44 4.55
CA GLY A 43 9.92 -17.64 3.10
C GLY A 43 8.61 -17.29 2.40
N TYR A 44 7.64 -16.68 3.10
CA TYR A 44 6.35 -16.33 2.50
C TYR A 44 6.39 -14.96 1.84
N ARG A 45 5.78 -14.89 0.65
CA ARG A 45 5.35 -13.63 0.03
C ARG A 45 4.10 -13.13 0.74
N ASP A 46 3.80 -11.86 0.53
CA ASP A 46 2.57 -11.27 1.05
C ASP A 46 1.32 -11.97 0.49
N SER A 47 1.32 -12.38 -0.78
CA SER A 47 0.25 -13.19 -1.37
C SER A 47 0.03 -14.53 -0.65
N ASP A 48 1.09 -15.14 -0.14
CA ASP A 48 1.02 -16.41 0.59
C ASP A 48 0.40 -16.19 1.97
N ILE A 49 0.76 -15.10 2.65
CA ILE A 49 0.15 -14.68 3.91
C ILE A 49 -1.36 -14.45 3.74
N ILE A 50 -1.76 -13.72 2.68
CA ILE A 50 -3.19 -13.50 2.37
C ILE A 50 -3.88 -14.84 2.08
N THR A 51 -3.22 -15.72 1.34
CA THR A 51 -3.74 -17.05 1.00
C THR A 51 -3.94 -17.90 2.25
N LYS A 52 -3.03 -17.85 3.22
CA LYS A 52 -3.17 -18.59 4.47
C LYS A 52 -4.25 -18.02 5.39
N ASN A 53 -4.38 -16.70 5.46
CA ASN A 53 -5.21 -16.03 6.47
C ASN A 53 -6.65 -15.74 6.02
N CYS A 54 -6.95 -15.83 4.72
CA CYS A 54 -8.27 -15.49 4.18
C CYS A 54 -8.96 -16.74 3.61
N ASN A 55 -10.25 -16.92 3.90
CA ASN A 55 -11.02 -18.02 3.30
C ASN A 55 -11.62 -17.62 1.95
N ARG A 56 -12.01 -16.35 1.82
CA ARG A 56 -12.63 -15.79 0.60
C ARG A 56 -11.72 -14.75 -0.01
N LYS A 57 -11.08 -15.08 -1.13
CA LYS A 57 -10.12 -14.22 -1.83
C LYS A 57 -10.01 -14.59 -3.30
N THR A 58 -9.50 -13.66 -4.08
CA THR A 58 -8.90 -13.92 -5.39
C THR A 58 -7.53 -13.26 -5.40
N ILE A 59 -6.47 -14.00 -5.71
CA ILE A 59 -5.10 -13.46 -5.72
C ILE A 59 -4.68 -13.24 -7.16
N LEU A 60 -4.29 -12.01 -7.51
CA LEU A 60 -3.60 -11.76 -8.77
C LEU A 60 -2.10 -11.96 -8.58
N PRO A 61 -1.41 -12.56 -9.55
CA PRO A 61 0.04 -12.74 -9.48
C PRO A 61 0.75 -11.38 -9.47
N GLU A 62 1.91 -11.32 -8.82
CA GLU A 62 2.72 -10.12 -8.86
C GLU A 62 3.21 -9.84 -10.28
N THR A 63 3.27 -8.56 -10.65
CA THR A 63 3.86 -8.19 -11.94
C THR A 63 5.37 -8.19 -11.88
N TYR A 64 5.92 -7.85 -10.72
CA TYR A 64 7.34 -7.93 -10.43
C TYR A 64 7.55 -8.62 -9.09
N PHE A 65 8.33 -9.69 -9.11
CA PHE A 65 8.91 -10.32 -7.93
C PHE A 65 10.43 -10.18 -8.00
N PHE A 66 10.99 -9.76 -6.88
CA PHE A 66 12.43 -9.69 -6.61
C PHE A 66 12.73 -10.51 -5.37
N GLU A 67 13.81 -11.29 -5.40
CA GLU A 67 14.22 -12.17 -4.31
C GLU A 67 14.81 -11.40 -3.13
N LYS A 68 15.45 -10.26 -3.39
CA LYS A 68 16.06 -9.45 -2.34
C LYS A 68 15.03 -8.55 -1.66
N GLY A 69 15.00 -8.58 -0.33
CA GLY A 69 14.21 -7.67 0.51
C GLY A 69 14.80 -6.26 0.56
N LEU A 70 14.82 -5.56 -0.57
CA LEU A 70 15.32 -4.19 -0.73
C LEU A 70 14.20 -3.28 -1.26
N SER A 71 14.47 -1.97 -1.36
CA SER A 71 13.52 -1.09 -2.05
C SER A 71 13.40 -1.51 -3.53
N PRO A 72 12.22 -1.33 -4.16
CA PRO A 72 11.97 -1.80 -5.52
C PRO A 72 13.02 -1.38 -6.56
N ASN A 73 13.49 -0.13 -6.53
CA ASN A 73 14.54 0.32 -7.44
C ASN A 73 15.85 -0.46 -7.26
N ILE A 74 16.30 -0.61 -6.01
CA ILE A 74 17.55 -1.30 -5.70
C ILE A 74 17.44 -2.79 -6.04
N ALA A 75 16.33 -3.44 -5.68
CA ALA A 75 16.09 -4.84 -5.99
C ALA A 75 16.06 -5.09 -7.51
N ALA A 76 15.41 -4.19 -8.25
CA ALA A 76 15.37 -4.24 -9.71
C ALA A 76 16.77 -4.11 -10.34
N ASP A 77 17.60 -3.20 -9.83
CA ASP A 77 18.98 -3.01 -10.31
C ASP A 77 19.85 -4.23 -10.04
N PHE A 78 19.77 -4.81 -8.83
CA PHE A 78 20.49 -6.03 -8.48
C PHE A 78 20.16 -7.21 -9.40
N GLU A 79 18.88 -7.34 -9.78
CA GLU A 79 18.40 -8.41 -10.66
C GLU A 79 18.39 -8.02 -12.14
N LYS A 80 18.95 -6.86 -12.50
CA LYS A 80 19.02 -6.33 -13.88
C LYS A 80 17.65 -6.28 -14.57
N LYS A 81 16.59 -6.04 -13.81
CA LYS A 81 15.20 -5.89 -14.27
C LYS A 81 14.80 -4.42 -14.26
N LYS A 82 13.84 -4.04 -15.11
CA LYS A 82 13.30 -2.66 -15.15
C LYS A 82 11.81 -2.64 -14.86
N ILE A 83 11.42 -1.94 -13.80
CA ILE A 83 10.01 -1.70 -13.47
C ILE A 83 9.42 -0.69 -14.46
N ARG A 84 8.41 -1.12 -15.22
CA ARG A 84 7.76 -0.32 -16.27
C ARG A 84 6.27 -0.22 -16.02
N MET A 85 5.76 1.01 -15.93
CA MET A 85 4.35 1.29 -15.62
C MET A 85 3.35 0.60 -16.57
N VAL A 86 3.72 0.44 -17.85
CA VAL A 86 2.90 -0.23 -18.86
C VAL A 86 2.50 -1.66 -18.47
N LYS A 87 3.33 -2.37 -17.70
CA LYS A 87 3.06 -3.76 -17.30
C LYS A 87 1.90 -3.88 -16.32
N PHE A 88 1.55 -2.80 -15.60
CA PHE A 88 0.43 -2.79 -14.66
C PHE A 88 -0.93 -2.54 -15.33
N LYS A 89 -0.96 -2.13 -16.61
CA LYS A 89 -2.21 -1.83 -17.34
C LYS A 89 -3.13 -3.04 -17.46
N ASN A 90 -2.57 -4.24 -17.55
CA ASN A 90 -3.33 -5.47 -17.75
C ASN A 90 -4.38 -5.69 -16.65
N VAL A 91 -4.03 -5.40 -15.40
CA VAL A 91 -4.93 -5.54 -14.24
C VAL A 91 -6.15 -4.62 -14.33
N LEU A 92 -6.01 -3.44 -14.95
CA LEU A 92 -7.12 -2.51 -15.13
C LEU A 92 -8.07 -2.92 -16.26
N ASN A 93 -7.59 -3.73 -17.20
CA ASN A 93 -8.35 -4.19 -18.37
C ASN A 93 -9.10 -5.50 -18.12
N GLU A 94 -8.74 -6.23 -17.06
CA GLU A 94 -9.46 -7.44 -16.68
C GLU A 94 -10.91 -7.11 -16.30
N LYS A 95 -11.87 -7.89 -16.80
CA LYS A 95 -13.30 -7.76 -16.46
C LYS A 95 -13.59 -8.29 -15.05
N LEU A 96 -12.90 -7.72 -14.06
CA LEU A 96 -13.02 -8.06 -12.65
C LEU A 96 -14.33 -7.51 -12.09
N LYS A 97 -15.14 -8.39 -11.49
CA LYS A 97 -16.45 -8.04 -10.89
C LYS A 97 -16.37 -7.77 -9.39
N LYS A 98 -15.28 -8.19 -8.73
CA LYS A 98 -15.03 -8.01 -7.30
C LYS A 98 -14.28 -6.71 -7.03
N LYS A 99 -14.36 -6.21 -5.79
CA LYS A 99 -13.48 -5.11 -5.34
C LYS A 99 -12.02 -5.57 -5.38
N ILE A 100 -11.10 -4.66 -5.67
CA ILE A 100 -9.65 -4.92 -5.63
C ILE A 100 -8.97 -4.12 -4.53
N PHE A 101 -8.09 -4.77 -3.78
CA PHE A 101 -7.15 -4.14 -2.84
C PHE A 101 -5.74 -4.30 -3.39
N ILE A 102 -5.12 -3.17 -3.75
CA ILE A 102 -3.76 -3.13 -4.29
C ILE A 102 -2.82 -2.77 -3.16
N GLU A 103 -1.86 -3.63 -2.84
CA GLU A 103 -0.88 -3.37 -1.78
C GLU A 103 0.44 -2.85 -2.36
N GLY A 104 0.87 -1.67 -1.93
CA GLY A 104 2.18 -1.11 -2.29
C GLY A 104 3.34 -1.71 -1.49
N ALA A 105 4.55 -1.57 -2.02
CA ALA A 105 5.81 -1.90 -1.33
C ALA A 105 6.39 -0.66 -0.60
N GLY A 106 6.64 -0.78 0.71
CA GLY A 106 7.18 0.32 1.52
C GLY A 106 6.20 1.50 1.70
N GLY A 107 6.72 2.72 1.62
CA GLY A 107 5.99 3.99 1.79
C GLY A 107 5.83 4.82 0.51
N LEU A 108 5.16 5.97 0.60
CA LEU A 108 4.73 6.77 -0.55
C LEU A 108 5.89 7.28 -1.44
N ASN A 109 7.02 7.63 -0.85
CA ASN A 109 8.21 8.13 -1.55
C ASN A 109 9.25 7.04 -1.85
N VAL A 110 8.90 5.76 -1.70
CA VAL A 110 9.81 4.67 -2.05
C VAL A 110 10.02 4.67 -3.57
N PRO A 111 11.28 4.71 -4.06
CA PRO A 111 11.55 4.71 -5.48
C PRO A 111 11.24 3.35 -6.12
N LEU A 112 10.63 3.42 -7.31
CA LEU A 112 10.42 2.27 -8.19
C LEU A 112 11.53 2.14 -9.23
N ASN A 113 12.10 3.27 -9.63
CA ASN A 113 13.26 3.43 -10.51
C ASN A 113 13.72 4.91 -10.44
N ASP A 114 14.65 5.30 -11.30
CA ASP A 114 15.22 6.66 -11.34
C ASP A 114 14.23 7.78 -11.64
N LYS A 115 13.01 7.46 -12.05
CA LYS A 115 12.01 8.44 -12.51
C LYS A 115 10.71 8.44 -11.72
N MET A 116 10.42 7.35 -11.01
CA MET A 116 9.09 7.12 -10.44
C MET A 116 9.20 6.66 -9.00
N LEU A 117 8.27 7.17 -8.19
CA LEU A 117 8.06 6.76 -6.80
C LEU A 117 6.77 5.94 -6.68
N MET A 118 6.57 5.30 -5.53
CA MET A 118 5.34 4.56 -5.23
C MET A 118 4.09 5.44 -5.40
N ILE A 119 4.17 6.74 -5.06
CA ILE A 119 3.07 7.69 -5.25
C ILE A 119 2.62 7.82 -6.71
N ASP A 120 3.52 7.62 -7.67
CA ASP A 120 3.19 7.68 -9.09
C ASP A 120 2.45 6.41 -9.54
N LEU A 121 2.78 5.25 -8.93
CA LEU A 121 2.01 4.01 -9.12
C LEU A 121 0.61 4.11 -8.51
N ILE A 122 0.49 4.72 -7.32
CA ILE A 122 -0.81 5.01 -6.71
C ILE A 122 -1.65 5.88 -7.64
N LYS A 123 -1.06 6.95 -8.17
CA LYS A 123 -1.72 7.85 -9.12
C LYS A 123 -2.12 7.15 -10.40
N PHE A 124 -1.28 6.25 -10.91
CA PHE A 124 -1.57 5.45 -12.11
C PHE A 124 -2.82 4.57 -11.94
N PHE A 125 -2.97 3.89 -10.81
CA PHE A 125 -4.18 3.09 -10.53
C PHE A 125 -5.41 3.95 -10.20
N ASN A 126 -5.20 5.18 -9.72
CA ASN A 126 -6.26 6.16 -9.42
C ASN A 126 -7.35 5.65 -8.46
N PHE A 127 -6.98 4.79 -7.51
CA PHE A 127 -7.86 4.35 -6.43
C PHE A 127 -7.67 5.20 -5.17
N PRO A 128 -8.72 5.37 -4.33
CA PRO A 128 -8.56 5.96 -3.01
C PRO A 128 -7.56 5.17 -2.14
N VAL A 129 -6.75 5.88 -1.37
CA VAL A 129 -5.70 5.30 -0.53
C VAL A 129 -6.22 5.00 0.87
N ILE A 130 -5.90 3.80 1.37
CA ILE A 130 -5.91 3.46 2.79
C ILE A 130 -4.46 3.54 3.25
N LEU A 131 -4.17 4.47 4.18
CA LEU A 131 -2.82 4.67 4.69
C LEU A 131 -2.63 3.86 5.98
N VAL A 132 -1.69 2.93 5.98
CA VAL A 132 -1.36 2.10 7.14
C VAL A 132 -0.17 2.72 7.86
N SER A 133 -0.29 2.91 9.17
CA SER A 133 0.78 3.44 10.02
C SER A 133 0.97 2.60 11.28
N ARG A 134 2.20 2.50 11.77
CA ARG A 134 2.48 1.89 13.08
C ARG A 134 2.07 2.83 14.21
N SER A 135 1.79 2.33 15.41
CA SER A 135 1.47 3.17 16.58
C SER A 135 2.69 3.64 17.40
N GLN A 136 3.91 3.28 17.00
CA GLN A 136 5.14 3.61 17.72
C GLN A 136 5.54 5.10 17.64
N LEU A 137 6.45 5.52 18.53
CA LEU A 137 7.03 6.87 18.55
C LEU A 137 7.50 7.32 17.16
N GLY A 138 7.22 8.58 16.81
CA GLY A 138 7.47 9.14 15.48
C GLY A 138 6.29 9.00 14.50
N THR A 139 5.28 8.17 14.81
CA THR A 139 4.13 7.95 13.91
C THR A 139 3.36 9.22 13.56
N ILE A 140 3.28 10.20 14.47
CA ILE A 140 2.64 11.50 14.21
C ILE A 140 3.27 12.17 12.99
N ASN A 141 4.61 12.32 13.01
CA ASN A 141 5.34 12.96 11.92
C ASN A 141 5.16 12.20 10.59
N HIS A 142 5.46 10.90 10.58
CA HIS A 142 5.37 10.10 9.36
C HIS A 142 3.97 10.08 8.75
N THR A 143 2.94 10.01 9.60
CA THR A 143 1.55 10.01 9.14
C THR A 143 1.15 11.37 8.59
N LEU A 144 1.46 12.48 9.27
CA LEU A 144 1.13 13.82 8.79
C LEU A 144 1.87 14.21 7.51
N LEU A 145 3.16 13.85 7.37
CA LEU A 145 3.93 14.02 6.14
C LEU A 145 3.30 13.24 4.98
N SER A 146 2.87 12.01 5.25
CA SER A 146 2.19 11.16 4.25
C SER A 146 0.85 11.76 3.80
N ILE A 147 0.04 12.26 4.74
CA ILE A 147 -1.22 12.97 4.42
C ILE A 147 -0.96 14.20 3.56
N ASN A 148 0.06 14.99 3.90
CA ASN A 148 0.41 16.18 3.15
C ASN A 148 0.81 15.83 1.70
N LEU A 149 1.64 14.82 1.50
CA LEU A 149 2.05 14.36 0.17
C LEU A 149 0.85 13.88 -0.66
N LEU A 150 -0.04 13.06 -0.07
CA LEU A 150 -1.26 12.61 -0.74
C LEU A 150 -2.12 13.79 -1.19
N LYS A 151 -2.30 14.80 -0.34
CA LYS A 151 -3.00 16.04 -0.70
C LYS A 151 -2.31 16.78 -1.84
N GLN A 152 -1.00 17.03 -1.74
CA GLN A 152 -0.22 17.74 -2.76
C GLN A 152 -0.33 17.06 -4.13
N LYS A 153 -0.34 15.71 -4.15
CA LYS A 153 -0.49 14.92 -5.37
C LYS A 153 -1.95 14.71 -5.80
N LYS A 154 -2.92 15.33 -5.11
CA LYS A 154 -4.37 15.23 -5.35
C LYS A 154 -4.89 13.79 -5.30
N ILE A 155 -4.29 12.95 -4.46
CA ILE A 155 -4.71 11.56 -4.26
C ILE A 155 -5.69 11.50 -3.10
N LYS A 156 -6.85 10.88 -3.33
CA LYS A 156 -7.90 10.76 -2.32
C LYS A 156 -7.47 9.81 -1.20
N LEU A 157 -7.35 10.33 0.02
CA LEU A 157 -7.22 9.53 1.24
C LEU A 157 -8.61 9.06 1.71
N CYS A 158 -8.82 7.75 1.79
CA CYS A 158 -10.02 7.14 2.34
C CYS A 158 -10.01 7.14 3.87
N GLY A 159 -8.86 6.85 4.47
CA GLY A 159 -8.70 6.74 5.91
C GLY A 159 -7.31 6.26 6.30
N ILE A 160 -7.05 6.22 7.61
CA ILE A 160 -5.80 5.78 8.20
C ILE A 160 -6.10 4.57 9.08
N VAL A 161 -5.28 3.54 9.00
CA VAL A 161 -5.34 2.36 9.88
C VAL A 161 -4.06 2.31 10.69
N PHE A 162 -4.19 2.28 12.01
CA PHE A 162 -3.07 2.11 12.92
C PHE A 162 -2.89 0.64 13.28
N VAL A 163 -1.64 0.17 13.26
CA VAL A 163 -1.27 -1.20 13.63
C VAL A 163 -0.26 -1.16 14.78
N GLY A 164 -0.58 -1.87 15.87
CA GLY A 164 0.18 -1.90 17.11
C GLY A 164 -0.69 -1.53 18.31
N ASP A 165 -0.06 -1.07 19.39
CA ASP A 165 -0.72 -0.69 20.63
C ASP A 165 -1.73 0.44 20.45
N ASN A 166 -2.74 0.46 21.32
CA ASN A 166 -3.79 1.47 21.30
C ASN A 166 -3.29 2.77 21.96
N GLU A 167 -3.03 3.78 21.13
CA GLU A 167 -2.47 5.07 21.53
C GLU A 167 -3.48 6.20 21.26
N PRO A 168 -4.55 6.32 22.08
CA PRO A 168 -5.70 7.16 21.77
C PRO A 168 -5.35 8.66 21.64
N GLU A 169 -4.41 9.16 22.44
CA GLU A 169 -3.97 10.56 22.38
C GLU A 169 -3.18 10.86 21.10
N THR A 170 -2.31 9.94 20.70
CA THR A 170 -1.58 9.98 19.43
C THR A 170 -2.55 9.98 18.25
N PHE A 171 -3.54 9.09 18.25
CA PHE A 171 -4.53 9.00 17.18
C PHE A 171 -5.43 10.24 17.10
N LYS A 172 -5.84 10.79 18.25
CA LYS A 172 -6.58 12.06 18.33
C LYS A 172 -5.76 13.22 17.75
N THR A 173 -4.47 13.29 18.09
CA THR A 173 -3.55 14.30 17.55
C THR A 173 -3.43 14.20 16.04
N ILE A 174 -3.19 13.00 15.51
CA ILE A 174 -3.10 12.77 14.05
C ILE A 174 -4.42 13.11 13.37
N SER A 175 -5.57 12.75 13.94
CA SER A 175 -6.89 13.08 13.38
C SER A 175 -7.10 14.60 13.31
N LYS A 176 -6.80 15.33 14.38
CA LYS A 176 -6.94 16.80 14.44
C LYS A 176 -6.05 17.49 13.41
N PHE A 177 -4.75 17.21 13.40
CA PHE A 177 -3.82 17.86 12.49
C PHE A 177 -3.94 17.34 11.06
N GLY A 178 -4.29 16.06 10.88
CA GLY A 178 -4.54 15.45 9.59
C GLY A 178 -5.71 16.08 8.86
N LYS A 179 -6.83 16.39 9.55
CA LYS A 179 -7.96 17.14 8.97
C LYS A 179 -7.53 18.53 8.49
N LYS A 180 -6.77 19.26 9.33
CA LYS A 180 -6.21 20.58 9.01
C LYS A 180 -5.34 20.52 7.76
N ILE A 181 -4.41 19.55 7.69
CA ILE A 181 -3.54 19.37 6.51
C ILE A 181 -4.38 18.99 5.30
N TYR A 182 -5.23 17.97 5.39
CA TYR A 182 -6.00 17.44 4.26
C TYR A 182 -7.01 18.44 3.69
N GLY A 183 -7.41 19.44 4.47
CA GLY A 183 -8.32 20.52 4.05
C GLY A 183 -9.81 20.20 4.27
N LYS A 184 -10.12 19.24 5.15
CA LYS A 184 -11.48 19.13 5.69
C LYS A 184 -11.60 20.20 6.77
N LYS A 185 -12.38 21.26 6.50
CA LYS A 185 -12.76 22.23 7.53
C LYS A 185 -13.50 21.48 8.66
N ASN A 186 -13.19 21.85 9.91
CA ASN A 186 -13.94 21.40 11.08
C ASN A 186 -15.35 21.94 11.03
#